data_AF-A0A4Z0JD38-F1
#
_entry.id   AF-A0A4Z0JD38-F1
#
_cell.length_a   1.000
_cell.length_b   1.000
_cell.length_c   1.000
_cell.angle_alpha   90.00
_cell.angle_beta   90.00
_cell.angle_gamma   90.00
#
_symmetry.space_group_name_H-M   'P 1'
#
loop_
_entity.id
_entity.type
_entity.pdbx_description
1 polymer ?
#
loop_
_entity_poly.entity_id
_entity_poly.type
_entity_poly.pdbx_seq_one_letter_code
_entity_poly.pdbx_strand_id
1 'polypeptide(L)'
;MKAKQFLLLAIGVFLAFGVMGTLTVQAASTTVPHKFRGTFYQYEGHKKWDKLVIKSHSARLSGPGYTKAFKLTPKAKSKVHKLSFKIDGKAQRQIFFRLDSQLKDSSKSALPTNGLSLATRKIKGKKVKVVRGFQGGYWFDFVKGHKIAHRYAGMTNGKY
;
A
#
# COMPACT_ATOMS: atom_id res chain seq x y z
N MET A 1 -50.06 51.70 0.06
CA MET A 1 -49.98 50.66 -1.00
C MET A 1 -48.56 50.68 -1.55
N LYS A 2 -47.77 49.63 -1.29
CA LYS A 2 -47.20 48.68 -2.28
C LYS A 2 -46.33 49.36 -3.35
N ALA A 3 -45.08 48.99 -3.64
CA ALA A 3 -44.15 47.99 -3.15
C ALA A 3 -42.81 48.33 -3.82
N LYS A 4 -41.71 48.47 -3.08
CA LYS A 4 -40.34 48.45 -3.66
C LYS A 4 -39.39 47.79 -2.64
N GLN A 5 -39.59 46.50 -2.45
CA GLN A 5 -38.69 45.61 -1.71
C GLN A 5 -38.04 44.63 -2.70
N PHE A 6 -36.76 44.35 -2.46
CA PHE A 6 -35.95 43.27 -3.05
C PHE A 6 -35.52 43.42 -4.51
N LEU A 7 -34.53 44.29 -4.73
CA LEU A 7 -33.56 44.15 -5.81
C LEU A 7 -32.16 44.00 -5.18
N LEU A 8 -31.82 42.80 -4.71
CA LEU A 8 -30.45 42.38 -4.37
C LEU A 8 -30.48 40.85 -4.26
N LEU A 9 -30.59 40.19 -5.41
CA LEU A 9 -30.47 38.74 -5.51
C LEU A 9 -29.42 38.39 -6.57
N ALA A 10 -28.47 37.56 -6.14
CA ALA A 10 -27.68 36.67 -6.97
C ALA A 10 -26.61 37.27 -7.90
N ILE A 11 -25.43 37.55 -7.33
CA ILE A 11 -24.17 37.14 -7.97
C ILE A 11 -23.35 36.42 -6.91
N GLY A 12 -23.34 35.09 -7.04
CA GLY A 12 -22.82 34.15 -6.07
C GLY A 12 -21.34 34.36 -5.79
N VAL A 13 -21.04 34.47 -4.50
CA VAL A 13 -19.76 34.10 -3.93
C VAL A 13 -19.37 32.75 -4.52
N PHE A 14 -18.36 32.76 -5.40
CA PHE A 14 -17.66 31.56 -5.82
C PHE A 14 -17.08 30.92 -4.55
N LEU A 15 -17.84 29.97 -4.01
CA LEU A 15 -17.40 28.97 -3.07
C LEU A 15 -16.25 28.21 -3.75
N ALA A 16 -15.04 28.73 -3.59
CA ALA A 16 -13.81 27.96 -3.73
C ALA A 16 -13.72 26.98 -2.55
N PHE A 17 -14.72 26.10 -2.42
CA PHE A 17 -14.59 24.80 -1.76
C PHE A 17 -13.78 23.91 -2.71
N GLY A 18 -12.51 24.27 -2.86
CA GLY A 18 -11.49 23.35 -3.33
C GLY A 18 -11.46 22.20 -2.33
N VAL A 19 -11.93 21.04 -2.77
CA VAL A 19 -12.01 19.78 -2.04
C VAL A 19 -10.72 19.52 -1.27
N MET A 20 -10.66 19.95 0.00
CA MET A 20 -9.73 19.44 0.98
C MET A 20 -10.16 18.00 1.24
N GLY A 21 -9.63 17.09 0.42
CA GLY A 21 -9.68 15.67 0.72
C GLY A 21 -9.06 15.49 2.09
N THR A 22 -9.88 15.14 3.08
CA THR A 22 -9.43 14.88 4.44
C THR A 22 -8.38 13.77 4.39
N LEU A 23 -7.11 14.13 4.52
CA LEU A 23 -6.05 13.19 4.80
C LEU A 23 -6.27 12.72 6.23
N THR A 24 -7.11 11.70 6.41
CA THR A 24 -7.23 11.04 7.72
C THR A 24 -5.91 10.32 7.97
N VAL A 25 -5.02 10.98 8.72
CA VAL A 25 -3.75 10.39 9.16
C VAL A 25 -4.08 9.24 10.11
N GLN A 26 -4.04 8.02 9.59
CA GLN A 26 -4.29 6.85 10.42
C GLN A 26 -3.08 6.60 11.33
N ALA A 27 -3.31 6.46 12.63
CA ALA A 27 -2.29 6.06 13.58
C ALA A 27 -1.78 4.64 13.27
N ALA A 28 -0.49 4.40 13.54
CA ALA A 28 0.10 3.08 13.35
C ALA A 28 -0.59 2.04 14.27
N SER A 29 -0.92 0.88 13.73
CA SER A 29 -1.57 -0.23 14.44
C SER A 29 -0.72 -1.49 14.41
N THR A 30 -0.79 -2.28 15.46
CA THR A 30 -0.20 -3.63 15.50
C THR A 30 -1.10 -4.69 14.85
N THR A 31 -2.25 -4.27 14.31
CA THR A 31 -3.23 -5.15 13.67
C THR A 31 -3.45 -4.73 12.22
N VAL A 32 -3.17 -5.63 11.29
CA VAL A 32 -3.42 -5.42 9.87
C VAL A 32 -4.90 -5.69 9.55
N PRO A 33 -5.64 -4.77 8.89
CA PRO A 33 -7.03 -5.01 8.50
C PRO A 33 -7.19 -6.16 7.50
N HIS A 34 -8.33 -6.86 7.55
CA HIS A 34 -8.58 -8.08 6.76
C HIS A 34 -8.32 -7.91 5.25
N LYS A 35 -8.67 -6.74 4.67
CA LYS A 35 -8.50 -6.47 3.23
C LYS A 35 -7.05 -6.58 2.71
N PHE A 36 -6.05 -6.37 3.57
CA PHE A 36 -4.63 -6.47 3.23
C PHE A 36 -4.03 -7.86 3.51
N ARG A 37 -4.76 -8.72 4.22
CA ARG A 37 -4.27 -10.04 4.62
C ARG A 37 -4.25 -11.01 3.43
N GLY A 38 -3.33 -11.94 3.48
CA GLY A 38 -3.21 -13.01 2.49
C GLY A 38 -1.79 -13.54 2.36
N THR A 39 -1.65 -14.50 1.46
CA THR A 39 -0.36 -14.97 0.96
C THR A 39 -0.22 -14.47 -0.47
N PHE A 40 0.91 -13.86 -0.77
CA PHE A 40 1.20 -13.25 -2.06
C PHE A 40 2.56 -13.75 -2.56
N TYR A 41 2.69 -13.89 -3.88
CA TYR A 41 3.88 -14.44 -4.53
C TYR A 41 4.40 -13.53 -5.63
N GLN A 42 5.71 -13.34 -5.67
CA GLN A 42 6.42 -12.66 -6.75
C GLN A 42 7.38 -13.64 -7.40
N TYR A 43 7.43 -13.68 -8.73
CA TYR A 43 8.32 -14.57 -9.46
C TYR A 43 9.74 -14.03 -9.50
N GLU A 44 10.71 -14.86 -9.13
CA GLU A 44 12.14 -14.53 -9.08
C GLU A 44 12.98 -15.32 -10.11
N GLY A 45 12.34 -15.83 -11.16
CA GLY A 45 13.01 -16.66 -12.17
C GLY A 45 13.14 -18.13 -11.73
N HIS A 46 13.55 -18.99 -12.67
CA HIS A 46 13.86 -20.41 -12.44
C HIS A 46 12.83 -21.20 -11.61
N LYS A 47 11.52 -20.95 -11.81
CA LYS A 47 10.46 -21.57 -10.98
C LYS A 47 10.67 -21.33 -9.49
N LYS A 48 11.11 -20.13 -9.11
CA LYS A 48 11.25 -19.69 -7.72
C LYS A 48 10.42 -18.43 -7.47
N TRP A 49 10.03 -18.25 -6.21
CA TRP A 49 9.15 -17.15 -5.81
C TRP A 49 9.53 -16.57 -4.45
N ASP A 50 9.49 -15.25 -4.38
CA ASP A 50 9.32 -14.56 -3.11
C ASP A 50 7.88 -14.71 -2.63
N LYS A 51 7.72 -14.90 -1.32
CA LYS A 51 6.46 -15.13 -0.63
C LYS A 51 6.29 -14.09 0.47
N LEU A 52 5.31 -13.22 0.29
CA LEU A 52 4.84 -12.26 1.28
C LEU A 52 3.58 -12.79 1.94
N VAL A 53 3.61 -12.98 3.26
CA VAL A 53 2.46 -13.41 4.07
C VAL A 53 2.09 -12.28 5.01
N ILE A 54 0.84 -11.80 4.92
CA ILE A 54 0.30 -10.74 5.78
C ILE A 54 -0.86 -11.34 6.58
N LYS A 55 -0.72 -11.40 7.90
CA LYS A 55 -1.74 -11.83 8.87
C LYS A 55 -2.18 -10.65 9.73
N SER A 56 -3.15 -10.86 10.63
CA SER A 56 -3.59 -9.84 11.59
C SER A 56 -2.43 -9.25 12.39
N HIS A 57 -1.61 -10.11 12.99
CA HIS A 57 -0.53 -9.70 13.91
C HIS A 57 0.84 -10.17 13.47
N SER A 58 1.04 -10.38 12.16
CA SER A 58 2.39 -10.62 11.63
C SER A 58 2.46 -10.36 10.14
N ALA A 59 3.65 -10.02 9.67
CA ALA A 59 4.00 -10.09 8.26
C ALA A 59 5.29 -10.88 8.11
N ARG A 60 5.44 -11.61 7.00
CA ARG A 60 6.65 -12.39 6.71
C ARG A 60 6.99 -12.32 5.23
N LEU A 61 8.24 -12.02 4.93
CA LEU A 61 8.81 -12.08 3.59
C LEU A 61 9.89 -13.16 3.54
N SER A 62 9.88 -13.99 2.52
CA SER A 62 10.80 -15.13 2.38
C SER A 62 10.92 -15.51 0.92
N GLY A 63 12.06 -16.04 0.50
CA GLY A 63 12.29 -16.44 -0.88
C GLY A 63 13.76 -16.77 -1.14
N PRO A 64 14.15 -16.98 -2.41
CA PRO A 64 15.51 -17.38 -2.78
C PRO A 64 16.59 -16.37 -2.38
N GLY A 65 16.26 -15.07 -2.36
CA GLY A 65 17.17 -14.01 -1.96
C GLY A 65 17.30 -13.80 -0.45
N TYR A 66 16.67 -14.64 0.38
CA TYR A 66 16.61 -14.45 1.83
C TYR A 66 17.23 -15.63 2.55
N THR A 67 18.37 -15.42 3.23
CA THR A 67 19.01 -16.44 4.08
C THR A 67 18.08 -16.92 5.19
N LYS A 68 17.28 -16.00 5.75
CA LYS A 68 16.22 -16.28 6.72
C LYS A 68 14.99 -15.45 6.36
N ALA A 69 13.81 -15.98 6.64
CA ALA A 69 12.57 -15.24 6.43
C ALA A 69 12.56 -13.97 7.31
N PHE A 70 12.40 -12.80 6.67
CA PHE A 70 12.17 -11.56 7.37
C PHE A 70 10.76 -11.58 7.97
N LYS A 71 10.65 -11.27 9.27
CA LYS A 71 9.38 -11.34 10.00
C LYS A 71 9.14 -10.07 10.79
N LEU A 72 7.91 -9.57 10.73
CA LEU A 72 7.38 -8.50 11.55
C LEU A 72 6.36 -9.06 12.55
N THR A 73 6.47 -8.67 13.81
CA THR A 73 5.48 -9.01 14.87
C THR A 73 5.28 -7.83 15.83
N PRO A 74 4.10 -7.69 16.47
CA PRO A 74 3.84 -6.59 17.42
C PRO A 74 4.81 -6.53 18.61
N LYS A 75 5.25 -7.69 19.09
CA LYS A 75 6.06 -7.86 20.31
C LYS A 75 7.57 -7.92 20.05
N ALA A 76 8.02 -7.70 18.82
CA ALA A 76 9.46 -7.71 18.54
C ALA A 76 10.18 -6.58 19.28
N LYS A 77 11.33 -6.92 19.90
CA LYS A 77 12.19 -5.95 20.61
C LYS A 77 12.83 -4.95 19.65
N SER A 78 13.36 -5.44 18.52
CA SER A 78 13.94 -4.59 17.47
C SER A 78 12.85 -3.90 16.66
N LYS A 79 12.99 -2.59 16.46
CA LYS A 79 12.07 -1.78 15.62
C LYS A 79 12.01 -2.29 14.18
N VAL A 80 13.12 -2.82 13.65
CA VAL A 80 13.20 -3.40 12.29
C VAL A 80 12.28 -4.61 12.14
N HIS A 81 12.04 -5.35 13.21
CA HIS A 81 11.16 -6.53 13.21
C HIS A 81 9.78 -6.25 13.82
N LYS A 82 9.46 -4.98 14.11
CA LYS A 82 8.22 -4.60 14.78
C LYS A 82 7.13 -4.28 13.77
N LEU A 83 6.03 -5.03 13.84
CA LEU A 83 4.86 -4.76 13.03
C LEU A 83 4.22 -3.43 13.46
N SER A 84 4.13 -2.50 12.53
CA SER A 84 3.46 -1.21 12.68
C SER A 84 2.75 -0.86 11.37
N PHE A 85 1.52 -1.31 11.24
CA PHE A 85 0.68 -1.09 10.05
C PHE A 85 0.16 0.34 9.99
N LYS A 86 0.30 0.99 8.84
CA LYS A 86 -0.28 2.32 8.57
C LYS A 86 -0.77 2.40 7.14
N ILE A 87 -1.91 3.04 6.92
CA ILE A 87 -2.34 3.47 5.58
C ILE A 87 -1.79 4.88 5.36
N ASP A 88 -1.01 5.05 4.30
CA ASP A 88 -0.39 6.33 3.96
C ASP A 88 -1.30 7.18 3.06
N GLY A 89 -2.18 6.55 2.27
CA GLY A 89 -3.11 7.26 1.41
C GLY A 89 -3.78 6.37 0.38
N LYS A 90 -4.53 6.99 -0.54
CA LYS A 90 -5.20 6.32 -1.66
C LYS A 90 -5.05 7.17 -2.91
N ALA A 91 -4.48 6.61 -3.97
CA ALA A 91 -4.39 7.26 -5.28
C ALA A 91 -4.52 6.22 -6.40
N GLN A 92 -5.07 6.61 -7.55
CA GLN A 92 -5.17 5.76 -8.75
C GLN A 92 -5.72 4.34 -8.49
N ARG A 93 -6.76 4.22 -7.65
CA ARG A 93 -7.38 2.94 -7.22
C ARG A 93 -6.45 2.01 -6.41
N GLN A 94 -5.35 2.53 -5.89
CA GLN A 94 -4.42 1.85 -5.01
C GLN A 94 -4.56 2.40 -3.59
N ILE A 95 -4.40 1.55 -2.59
CA ILE A 95 -4.33 1.96 -1.18
C ILE A 95 -2.89 1.77 -0.72
N PHE A 96 -2.18 2.85 -0.46
CA PHE A 96 -0.79 2.85 -0.03
C PHE A 96 -0.69 2.56 1.47
N PHE A 97 0.23 1.68 1.85
CA PHE A 97 0.40 1.26 3.23
C PHE A 97 1.83 0.82 3.52
N ARG A 98 2.17 0.81 4.81
CA ARG A 98 3.40 0.25 5.36
C ARG A 98 3.07 -0.79 6.41
N LEU A 99 3.97 -1.75 6.60
CA LEU A 99 3.90 -2.76 7.67
C LEU A 99 4.91 -2.46 8.79
N ASP A 100 5.79 -1.51 8.55
CA ASP A 100 6.93 -1.06 9.37
C ASP A 100 6.93 0.48 9.50
N SER A 101 5.74 1.09 9.56
CA SER A 101 5.55 2.56 9.55
C SER A 101 6.28 3.34 10.64
N GLN A 102 6.68 2.70 11.74
CA GLN A 102 7.46 3.31 12.82
C GLN A 102 8.98 3.20 12.63
N LEU A 103 9.45 2.54 11.57
CA LEU A 103 10.86 2.46 11.23
C LEU A 103 11.31 3.76 10.56
N LYS A 104 12.25 4.48 11.18
CA LYS A 104 12.76 5.77 10.68
C LYS A 104 13.55 5.62 9.37
N ASP A 105 14.30 4.53 9.26
CA ASP A 105 15.14 4.22 8.12
C ASP A 105 14.65 2.93 7.46
N SER A 106 13.90 3.09 6.38
CA SER A 106 13.30 1.98 5.64
C SER A 106 14.34 1.06 4.99
N SER A 107 15.58 1.51 4.79
CA SER A 107 16.65 0.66 4.21
C SER A 107 17.02 -0.52 5.11
N LYS A 108 16.70 -0.43 6.41
CA LYS A 108 16.91 -1.51 7.38
C LYS A 108 15.85 -2.60 7.32
N SER A 109 14.72 -2.36 6.64
CA SER A 109 13.67 -3.34 6.42
C SER A 109 13.96 -4.15 5.16
N ALA A 110 13.56 -5.41 5.15
CA ALA A 110 13.54 -6.18 3.91
C ALA A 110 12.31 -5.89 3.05
N LEU A 111 11.36 -5.08 3.55
CA LEU A 111 10.22 -4.61 2.77
C LEU A 111 10.64 -3.50 1.80
N PRO A 112 9.88 -3.28 0.72
CA PRO A 112 10.19 -2.25 -0.27
C PRO A 112 10.25 -0.86 0.38
N THR A 113 11.34 -0.12 0.11
CA THR A 113 11.68 1.13 0.82
C THR A 113 10.68 2.26 0.62
N ASN A 114 10.01 2.30 -0.53
CA ASN A 114 8.96 3.28 -0.83
C ASN A 114 7.55 2.80 -0.41
N GLY A 115 7.48 1.68 0.33
CA GLY A 115 6.24 1.13 0.86
C GLY A 115 5.52 0.16 -0.08
N LEU A 116 4.28 -0.13 0.28
CA LEU A 116 3.43 -1.08 -0.42
C LEU A 116 2.14 -0.40 -0.88
N SER A 117 1.46 -0.99 -1.85
CA SER A 117 0.06 -0.68 -2.11
C SER A 117 -0.79 -1.93 -2.36
N LEU A 118 -2.05 -1.86 -1.96
CA LEU A 118 -3.06 -2.83 -2.32
C LEU A 118 -3.66 -2.42 -3.66
N ALA A 119 -3.51 -3.27 -4.67
CA ALA A 119 -3.92 -2.99 -6.04
C ALA A 119 -4.62 -4.21 -6.68
N THR A 120 -4.99 -4.06 -7.95
CA THR A 120 -5.55 -5.14 -8.77
C THR A 120 -4.77 -5.25 -10.07
N ARG A 121 -4.49 -6.47 -10.52
CA ARG A 121 -3.84 -6.80 -11.79
C ARG A 121 -4.76 -7.66 -12.64
N LYS A 122 -4.78 -7.45 -13.96
CA LYS A 122 -5.39 -8.39 -14.92
C LYS A 122 -4.36 -9.45 -15.30
N ILE A 123 -4.64 -10.71 -15.00
CA ILE A 123 -3.79 -11.88 -15.30
C ILE A 123 -4.66 -12.88 -16.06
N LYS A 124 -4.28 -13.23 -17.30
CA LYS A 124 -5.05 -14.13 -18.18
C LYS A 124 -6.55 -13.77 -18.22
N GLY A 125 -6.86 -12.49 -18.43
CA GLY A 125 -8.25 -12.01 -18.46
C GLY A 125 -8.90 -11.73 -17.10
N LYS A 126 -8.42 -12.33 -16.00
CA LYS A 126 -9.04 -12.23 -14.66
C LYS A 126 -8.42 -11.12 -13.82
N LYS A 127 -9.26 -10.38 -13.07
CA LYS A 127 -8.80 -9.39 -12.09
C LYS A 127 -8.38 -10.10 -10.80
N VAL A 128 -7.12 -9.95 -10.39
CA VAL A 128 -6.54 -10.58 -9.20
C VAL A 128 -6.01 -9.49 -8.27
N LYS A 129 -6.20 -9.64 -6.96
CA LYS A 129 -5.63 -8.74 -5.95
C LYS A 129 -4.12 -8.93 -5.88
N VAL A 130 -3.39 -7.84 -5.77
CA VAL A 130 -1.93 -7.86 -5.62
C VAL A 130 -1.51 -6.92 -4.51
N VAL A 131 -0.38 -7.22 -3.88
CA VAL A 131 0.39 -6.24 -3.11
C VAL A 131 1.51 -5.77 -4.00
N ARG A 132 1.53 -4.49 -4.33
CA ARG A 132 2.59 -3.88 -5.13
C ARG A 132 3.64 -3.29 -4.21
N GLY A 133 4.88 -3.71 -4.38
CA GLY A 133 6.05 -3.13 -3.74
C GLY A 133 6.67 -2.03 -4.57
N PHE A 134 7.26 -1.05 -3.90
CA PHE A 134 7.89 0.11 -4.52
C PHE A 134 9.31 0.30 -3.96
N GLN A 135 10.30 0.32 -4.84
CA GLN A 135 11.70 0.39 -4.46
C GLN A 135 12.54 1.02 -5.57
N GLY A 136 13.29 2.07 -5.23
CA GLY A 136 14.32 2.64 -6.12
C GLY A 136 13.79 3.12 -7.48
N GLY A 137 12.58 3.67 -7.53
CA GLY A 137 11.95 4.10 -8.78
C GLY A 137 11.29 2.98 -9.61
N TYR A 138 11.19 1.77 -9.05
CA TYR A 138 10.52 0.64 -9.66
C TYR A 138 9.36 0.13 -8.82
N TRP A 139 8.41 -0.52 -9.48
CA TRP A 139 7.34 -1.27 -8.83
C TRP A 139 7.40 -2.75 -9.22
N PHE A 140 6.88 -3.61 -8.36
CA PHE A 140 6.68 -5.03 -8.63
C PHE A 140 5.47 -5.57 -7.87
N ASP A 141 4.79 -6.59 -8.41
CA ASP A 141 3.61 -7.17 -7.76
C ASP A 141 3.91 -8.53 -7.10
N PHE A 142 3.48 -8.66 -5.86
CA PHE A 142 3.16 -9.95 -5.25
C PHE A 142 1.69 -10.31 -5.53
N VAL A 143 1.47 -11.38 -6.29
CA VAL A 143 0.15 -11.86 -6.69
C VAL A 143 -0.49 -12.69 -5.59
N LYS A 144 -1.73 -12.37 -5.21
CA LYS A 144 -2.44 -13.08 -4.14
C LYS A 144 -2.73 -14.52 -4.55
N GLY A 145 -2.34 -15.48 -3.70
CA GLY A 145 -2.73 -16.89 -3.78
C GLY A 145 -2.12 -17.70 -4.92
N HIS A 146 -1.48 -17.08 -5.91
CA HIS A 146 -1.04 -17.78 -7.13
C HIS A 146 0.45 -17.56 -7.41
N LYS A 147 1.15 -18.68 -7.67
CA LYS A 147 2.51 -18.68 -8.22
C LYS A 147 2.43 -18.55 -9.75
N ILE A 148 2.72 -17.36 -10.25
CA ILE A 148 2.78 -17.09 -11.70
C ILE A 148 4.21 -17.29 -12.24
N ALA A 149 4.35 -17.64 -13.51
CA ALA A 149 5.65 -17.96 -14.12
C ALA A 149 6.36 -16.74 -14.76
N HIS A 150 5.91 -15.53 -14.44
CA HIS A 150 6.44 -14.29 -14.98
C HIS A 150 6.41 -13.21 -13.92
N ARG A 151 7.42 -12.32 -13.93
CA ARG A 151 7.49 -11.20 -12.98
C ARG A 151 6.66 -10.05 -13.53
N TYR A 152 5.80 -9.48 -12.67
CA TYR A 152 5.14 -8.22 -12.97
C TYR A 152 5.93 -7.10 -12.29
N ALA A 153 6.67 -6.32 -13.07
CA ALA A 153 7.43 -5.16 -12.60
C ALA A 153 7.45 -4.06 -13.67
N GLY A 154 7.84 -2.84 -13.28
CA GLY A 154 8.01 -1.72 -14.19
C GLY A 154 8.56 -0.48 -13.50
N MET A 155 8.81 0.58 -14.27
CA MET A 155 9.22 1.87 -13.74
C MET A 155 8.05 2.63 -13.12
N THR A 156 8.37 3.46 -12.13
CA THR A 156 7.40 4.32 -11.46
C THR A 156 7.57 5.72 -12.03
N ASN A 157 6.54 6.25 -12.67
CA ASN A 157 6.62 7.51 -13.43
C ASN A 157 6.58 8.75 -12.50
N GLY A 158 7.36 8.75 -11.41
CA GLY A 158 7.49 9.87 -10.48
C GLY A 158 6.24 10.24 -9.67
N LYS A 159 5.12 9.54 -9.84
CA LYS A 159 3.86 9.80 -9.12
C LYS A 159 3.65 8.76 -8.02
N TYR A 160 4.25 9.03 -6.88
CA TYR A 160 3.89 8.42 -5.59
C TYR A 160 3.06 9.40 -4.79
#